data_AF-A0A2U1SM08-F1
#
_entry.id   AF-A0A2U1SM08-F1
#
_cell.length_a   1.000
_cell.length_b   1.000
_cell.length_c   1.000
_cell.angle_alpha   90.00
_cell.angle_beta   90.00
_cell.angle_gamma   90.00
#
_symmetry.space_group_name_H-M   'P 1'
#
loop_
_entity.id
_entity.type
_entity.pdbx_description
1 polymer ?
#
loop_
_entity_poly.entity_id
_entity_poly.type
_entity_poly.pdbx_seq_one_letter_code
_entity_poly.pdbx_strand_id
1 'polypeptide(L)'
;MVDGVRQSAVLWDDRNMVTHFANVVNIQSTLEQVDLFFGTNKTWNIGNERQVHVELTDRVILSPHAAKRLSVALAGVLKEYESRHGALKIDGR
;
A
#
# COMPACT_ATOMS: atom_id res chain seq x y z
N MET A 1 3.34 0.00 -41.22
CA MET A 1 4.41 -0.47 -40.31
C MET A 1 3.93 -0.12 -38.92
N VAL A 2 3.61 -1.11 -38.09
CA VAL A 2 3.11 -0.87 -36.72
C VAL A 2 4.33 -0.87 -35.83
N ASP A 3 4.68 0.29 -35.28
CA ASP A 3 5.76 0.42 -34.31
C ASP A 3 5.39 -0.39 -33.06
N GLY A 4 6.11 -1.49 -32.87
CA GLY A 4 6.03 -2.31 -31.67
C GLY A 4 6.53 -1.50 -30.49
N VAL A 5 5.61 -1.09 -29.61
CA VAL A 5 5.95 -0.52 -28.30
C VAL A 5 6.82 -1.56 -27.58
N ARG A 6 8.12 -1.28 -27.46
CA ARG A 6 9.01 -2.04 -26.57
C ARG A 6 8.50 -1.82 -25.16
N GLN A 7 7.79 -2.81 -24.60
CA GLN A 7 7.63 -2.89 -23.15
C GLN A 7 9.03 -3.03 -22.56
N SER A 8 9.52 -1.98 -21.91
CA SER A 8 10.76 -2.06 -21.14
C SER A 8 10.62 -3.20 -20.13
N ALA A 9 11.49 -4.20 -20.22
CA ALA A 9 11.55 -5.26 -19.22
C ALA A 9 11.95 -4.64 -17.88
N VAL A 10 11.19 -4.94 -16.82
CA VAL A 10 11.51 -4.50 -15.46
C VAL A 10 12.54 -5.48 -14.89
N LEU A 11 13.73 -4.98 -14.53
CA LEU A 11 14.70 -5.73 -13.76
C LEU A 11 14.36 -5.58 -12.27
N TRP A 12 14.06 -6.70 -11.62
CA TRP A 12 13.80 -6.75 -10.18
C TRP A 12 15.10 -7.10 -9.46
N ASP A 13 15.63 -6.16 -8.67
CA ASP A 13 16.79 -6.36 -7.80
C ASP A 13 16.34 -6.23 -6.34
N ASP A 14 16.31 -7.35 -5.63
CA ASP A 14 15.77 -7.50 -4.28
C ASP A 14 16.84 -7.64 -3.20
N ARG A 15 18.13 -7.50 -3.54
CA ARG A 15 19.25 -7.79 -2.62
C ARG A 15 19.24 -6.99 -1.32
N ASN A 16 18.66 -5.79 -1.33
CA ASN A 16 18.54 -4.92 -0.16
C ASN A 16 17.08 -4.75 0.29
N MET A 17 16.17 -5.60 -0.18
CA MET A 17 14.77 -5.53 0.19
C MET A 17 14.59 -5.92 1.65
N VAL A 18 13.92 -5.06 2.42
CA VAL A 18 13.55 -5.33 3.81
C VAL A 18 12.05 -5.63 3.87
N THR A 19 11.68 -6.60 4.70
CA THR A 19 10.28 -6.96 4.94
C THR A 19 9.87 -6.51 6.34
N HIS A 20 8.81 -5.72 6.43
CA HIS A 20 8.18 -5.33 7.69
C HIS A 20 6.71 -5.73 7.69
N PHE A 21 6.21 -6.14 8.85
CA PHE A 21 4.78 -6.39 9.03
C PHE A 21 4.07 -5.06 9.31
N ALA A 22 2.98 -4.81 8.59
CA ALA A 22 2.11 -3.66 8.81
C ALA A 22 0.64 -4.04 8.61
N ASN A 23 -0.20 -3.69 9.57
CA ASN A 23 -1.67 -3.83 9.47
C ASN A 23 -2.39 -2.47 9.42
N VAL A 24 -1.64 -1.38 9.52
CA VAL A 24 -2.14 -0.02 9.30
C VAL A 24 -1.35 0.61 8.17
N VAL A 25 -2.07 1.25 7.25
CA VAL A 25 -1.51 2.14 6.24
C VAL A 25 -2.21 3.49 6.33
N ASN A 26 -1.43 4.57 6.33
CA ASN A 26 -1.92 5.93 6.14
C ASN A 26 -1.29 6.52 4.89
N ILE A 27 -2.08 7.22 4.08
CA ILE A 27 -1.63 7.82 2.83
C ILE A 27 -1.89 9.31 2.89
N GLN A 28 -0.87 10.10 2.56
CA GLN A 28 -0.94 11.55 2.43
C GLN A 28 -0.34 11.96 1.09
N SER A 29 -0.71 13.12 0.56
CA SER A 29 -0.17 13.60 -0.71
C SER A 29 -0.04 15.11 -0.75
N THR A 30 0.99 15.57 -1.45
CA THR A 30 1.09 16.93 -1.99
C THR A 30 0.94 16.89 -3.51
N LEU A 31 1.16 18.02 -4.19
CA LEU A 31 1.25 18.04 -5.65
C LEU A 31 2.46 17.27 -6.18
N GLU A 32 3.53 17.18 -5.39
CA GLU A 32 4.83 16.67 -5.84
C GLU A 32 5.04 15.21 -5.45
N GLN A 33 4.42 14.75 -4.35
CA GLN A 33 4.65 13.40 -3.82
C GLN A 33 3.43 12.81 -3.11
N VAL A 34 3.48 11.50 -2.95
CA VAL A 34 2.55 10.70 -2.14
C VAL A 34 3.36 9.94 -1.10
N ASP A 35 3.01 10.13 0.16
CA ASP A 35 3.63 9.49 1.31
C ASP A 35 2.76 8.34 1.81
N LEU A 36 3.34 7.15 1.93
CA LEU A 36 2.73 5.97 2.51
C LEU A 36 3.42 5.68 3.83
N PHE A 37 2.67 5.75 4.92
CA PHE A 37 3.13 5.40 6.26
C PHE A 37 2.57 4.03 6.62
N PHE A 38 3.45 3.09 6.91
CA PHE A 38 3.08 1.74 7.36
C PHE A 38 3.39 1.59 8.83
N GLY A 39 2.53 0.83 9.51
CA GLY A 39 2.67 0.61 10.94
C GLY A 39 1.84 -0.55 11.46
N THR A 40 1.96 -0.75 12.77
CA THR A 40 1.20 -1.76 13.52
C THR A 40 0.30 -1.09 14.54
N ASN A 41 -0.97 -1.47 14.57
CA ASN A 41 -1.88 -1.11 15.67
C ASN A 41 -1.45 -1.84 16.95
N LYS A 42 -1.18 -1.08 18.02
CA LYS A 42 -0.72 -1.58 19.34
C LYS A 42 -1.80 -1.51 20.42
N THR A 43 -3.04 -1.17 20.06
CA THR A 43 -4.14 -0.99 21.01
C THR A 43 -4.55 -2.34 21.60
N TRP A 44 -4.14 -2.63 22.84
CA TRP A 44 -4.47 -3.88 23.54
C TRP A 44 -5.71 -3.75 24.45
N ASN A 45 -6.24 -2.55 24.67
CA ASN A 45 -7.38 -2.37 25.58
C ASN A 45 -8.39 -1.33 25.06
N ILE A 46 -9.42 -1.80 24.37
CA ILE A 46 -10.49 -0.98 23.77
C ILE A 46 -11.46 -0.43 24.85
N GLY A 47 -11.36 -0.89 26.10
CA GLY A 47 -12.32 -0.57 27.16
C GLY A 47 -12.29 0.88 27.67
N ASN A 48 -11.13 1.55 27.63
CA ASN A 48 -10.94 2.86 28.29
C ASN A 48 -10.29 3.95 27.42
N GLU A 49 -9.83 3.62 26.20
CA GLU A 49 -9.14 4.57 25.33
C GLU A 49 -9.97 4.85 24.08
N ARG A 50 -10.34 6.13 23.89
CA ARG A 50 -11.06 6.62 22.69
C ARG A 50 -10.11 6.80 21.48
N GLN A 51 -8.85 6.40 21.62
CA GLN A 51 -7.79 6.63 20.65
C GLN A 51 -7.10 5.31 20.29
N VAL A 52 -6.83 5.11 19.01
CA VAL A 52 -6.08 3.97 18.51
C VAL A 52 -4.61 4.35 18.47
N HIS A 53 -3.77 3.58 19.17
CA HIS A 53 -2.33 3.76 19.15
C HIS A 53 -1.71 2.96 18.00
N VAL A 54 -1.07 3.68 17.06
CA VAL A 54 -0.38 3.09 15.90
C VAL A 54 1.11 3.42 16.01
N GLU A 55 1.94 2.39 16.00
CA GLU A 55 3.38 2.53 15.84
C GLU A 55 3.72 2.52 14.34
N LEU A 56 4.31 3.61 13.83
CA LEU A 56 4.75 3.71 12.43
C LEU A 56 6.19 3.19 12.32
N THR A 57 6.42 2.25 11.41
CA THR A 57 7.74 1.61 11.21
C THR A 57 8.40 2.01 9.91
N ASP A 58 7.61 2.29 8.87
CA ASP A 58 8.12 2.54 7.52
C ASP A 58 7.42 3.71 6.86
N ARG A 59 8.19 4.48 6.08
CA ARG A 59 7.67 5.50 5.16
C ARG A 59 8.21 5.24 3.77
N VAL A 60 7.30 5.17 2.79
CA VAL A 60 7.62 5.11 1.37
C VAL A 60 7.09 6.36 0.69
N ILE A 61 7.97 7.06 -0.03
CA ILE A 61 7.61 8.27 -0.79
C ILE A 61 7.56 7.90 -2.28
N LEU A 62 6.44 8.21 -2.93
CA LEU A 62 6.21 7.94 -4.33
C LEU A 62 6.00 9.25 -5.09
N SER A 63 6.44 9.28 -6.35
CA SER A 63 5.93 10.28 -7.29
C SER A 63 4.45 9.99 -7.63
N PRO A 64 3.67 11.00 -8.06
CA PRO A 64 2.25 10.80 -8.41
C PRO A 64 2.02 9.69 -9.45
N HIS A 65 2.90 9.58 -10.45
CA HIS A 65 2.81 8.52 -11.46
C HIS A 65 3.09 7.13 -10.87
N ALA A 66 4.05 7.00 -9.95
CA ALA A 66 4.31 5.74 -9.26
C ALA A 66 3.14 5.35 -8.35
N ALA A 67 2.57 6.30 -7.61
CA ALA A 67 1.38 6.08 -6.79
C ALA A 67 0.18 5.63 -7.62
N LYS A 68 -0.03 6.22 -8.82
CA LYS A 68 -1.09 5.78 -9.73
C LYS A 68 -0.89 4.34 -10.21
N ARG A 69 0.34 3.95 -10.57
CA ARG A 69 0.66 2.56 -10.95
C ARG A 69 0.41 1.60 -9.80
N LEU A 70 0.84 1.96 -8.59
CA LEU A 70 0.59 1.18 -7.37
C LEU A 70 -0.92 0.97 -7.16
N SER A 71 -1.72 2.02 -7.25
CA SER A 71 -3.18 1.95 -7.06
C SER A 71 -3.85 0.99 -8.04
N VAL A 72 -3.48 1.05 -9.33
CA VAL A 72 -4.03 0.15 -10.37
C VAL A 72 -3.61 -1.30 -10.12
N ALA A 73 -2.33 -1.53 -9.83
CA ALA A 73 -1.81 -2.87 -9.56
C ALA A 73 -2.46 -3.48 -8.31
N LEU A 74 -2.54 -2.71 -7.21
CA LEU A 74 -3.15 -3.13 -5.97
C LEU A 74 -4.64 -3.46 -6.14
N ALA A 75 -5.39 -2.61 -6.84
CA ALA A 75 -6.81 -2.87 -7.11
C ALA A 75 -7.02 -4.17 -7.91
N GLY A 76 -6.15 -4.46 -8.88
CA GLY A 76 -6.17 -5.71 -9.63
C GLY A 76 -5.95 -6.94 -8.74
N VAL A 77 -4.91 -6.89 -7.89
CA VAL A 77 -4.58 -7.98 -6.95
C VAL A 77 -5.71 -8.21 -5.95
N LEU A 78 -6.27 -7.15 -5.36
CA LEU A 78 -7.39 -7.27 -4.41
C LEU A 78 -8.64 -7.85 -5.06
N LYS A 79 -8.98 -7.41 -6.27
CA LYS A 79 -10.12 -7.97 -7.02
C LYS A 79 -9.96 -9.47 -7.26
N GLU A 80 -8.76 -9.91 -7.64
CA GLU A 80 -8.47 -11.33 -7.83
C GLU A 80 -8.58 -12.11 -6.51
N TYR A 81 -8.02 -11.55 -5.43
CA TYR A 81 -8.12 -12.13 -4.10
C TYR A 81 -9.59 -12.30 -3.65
N GLU A 82 -10.40 -11.26 -3.75
CA GLU A 82 -11.82 -11.29 -3.35
C GLU A 82 -12.64 -12.26 -4.19
N SER A 83 -12.32 -12.42 -5.49
CA SER A 83 -12.99 -13.40 -6.34
C SER A 83 -12.77 -14.85 -5.88
N ARG A 84 -11.65 -15.11 -5.21
CA ARG A 84 -11.27 -16.45 -4.71
C ARG A 84 -11.67 -16.69 -3.26
N HIS A 85 -11.63 -15.65 -2.43
CA HIS A 85 -11.72 -15.77 -0.97
C HIS A 85 -12.93 -15.04 -0.36
N GLY A 86 -13.73 -14.36 -1.18
CA GLY A 86 -14.85 -13.54 -0.74
C GLY A 86 -14.45 -12.08 -0.50
N ALA A 87 -15.46 -11.21 -0.44
CA ALA A 87 -15.28 -9.77 -0.31
C ALA A 87 -14.60 -9.40 1.02
N LEU A 88 -13.61 -8.51 0.94
CA LEU A 88 -12.99 -7.89 2.10
C LEU A 88 -13.92 -6.83 2.64
N LYS A 89 -14.44 -7.05 3.84
CA LYS A 89 -15.23 -6.03 4.54
C LYS A 89 -14.27 -5.05 5.18
N ILE A 90 -14.30 -3.81 4.70
CA ILE A 90 -13.70 -2.69 5.41
C ILE A 90 -14.77 -2.11 6.34
N ASP A 91 -14.48 -2.04 7.64
CA ASP A 91 -15.32 -1.26 8.54
C ASP A 91 -15.15 0.21 8.14
N GLY A 92 -16.26 0.80 7.68
CA GLY A 92 -16.29 2.12 7.07
C GLY A 92 -15.74 3.19 8.01
N ARG A 93 -14.93 4.07 7.44
CA ARG A 93 -14.58 5.36 8.05
C ARG A 93 -15.50 6.44 7.50
#